data_AF-A0ABD1TZC3-F1
#
_entry.id   AF-A0ABD1TZC3-F1
#
_cell.length_a   1.000
_cell.length_b   1.000
_cell.length_c   1.000
_cell.angle_alpha   90.00
_cell.angle_beta   90.00
_cell.angle_gamma   90.00
#
_symmetry.space_group_name_H-M   'P 1'
#
loop_
_entity.id
_entity.type
_entity.pdbx_description
1 polymer ?
#
loop_
_entity_poly.entity_id
_entity_poly.type
_entity_poly.pdbx_seq_one_letter_code
_entity_poly.pdbx_strand_id
1 'polypeptide(L)'
;MASLQVSKEKLKGEVEQECCTGDGTVDHHGRPAIREQTGKWVAGIVILLATQLFLLKPRGCGDETTQCRTQSSWELSLFYVSIYMIALGNGGYQPNIATFGADQFDEEDAHEGHSKVAFFSYFYLALNLGSLFSNTILGYFEDEGIWVLGFWASTGSAFAALILFLGGTKRYRHFKPRGNPLSRFFQVIVAACKELESENAIFEYNPWRLCPIAQVEEVKCILRLLPIWLCTIIYSVVFTQMASLFVEQGDAMKTTISNFRIPSASMSSFDILSVAVFIFLYRRVIDPTCQLEFFNAKAPDGLKSFGSALCMTSISLGNYVSSLLVSIVMKFSTVDNLPGWIPGNLNRGHLDRFYFLLGWLDNNQFGSLYCVCQVVQEYEAWKR
;
A
#
# COMPACT_ATOMS: atom_id res chain seq x y z
N MET A 1 -36.00 -23.68 36.57
CA MET A 1 -35.46 -24.21 35.30
C MET A 1 -35.25 -23.12 34.25
N ALA A 2 -36.22 -22.25 33.98
CA ALA A 2 -36.09 -21.16 33.00
C ALA A 2 -34.94 -20.17 33.28
N SER A 3 -34.70 -19.79 34.54
CA SER A 3 -33.58 -18.92 34.93
C SER A 3 -32.19 -19.53 34.70
N LEU A 4 -32.09 -20.86 34.82
CA LEU A 4 -30.87 -21.63 34.56
C LEU A 4 -30.61 -21.80 33.05
N GLN A 5 -31.67 -21.87 32.23
CA GLN A 5 -31.53 -21.87 30.77
C GLN A 5 -31.10 -20.50 30.25
N VAL A 6 -31.70 -19.41 30.74
CA VAL A 6 -31.31 -18.04 30.39
C VAL A 6 -29.86 -17.75 30.80
N SER A 7 -29.42 -18.24 31.97
CA SER A 7 -28.03 -18.09 32.40
C SER A 7 -27.07 -18.93 31.56
N LYS A 8 -27.46 -20.13 31.10
CA LYS A 8 -26.64 -20.95 30.21
C LYS A 8 -26.55 -20.37 28.80
N GLU A 9 -27.63 -19.78 28.27
CA GLU A 9 -27.61 -19.10 26.98
C GLU A 9 -26.78 -17.82 27.03
N LYS A 10 -26.86 -17.04 28.11
CA LYS A 10 -25.96 -15.90 28.34
C LYS A 10 -24.50 -16.31 28.42
N LEU A 11 -24.17 -17.34 29.22
CA LEU A 11 -22.80 -17.85 29.30
C LEU A 11 -22.32 -18.39 27.96
N LYS A 12 -23.18 -19.07 27.21
CA LYS A 12 -22.83 -19.62 25.90
C LYS A 12 -22.56 -18.50 24.88
N GLY A 13 -23.38 -17.45 24.88
CA GLY A 13 -23.16 -16.25 24.06
C GLY A 13 -21.90 -15.47 24.45
N GLU A 14 -21.61 -15.34 25.74
CA GLU A 14 -20.39 -14.69 26.24
C GLU A 14 -19.12 -15.48 25.88
N VAL A 15 -19.13 -16.81 26.03
CA VAL A 15 -18.00 -17.69 25.68
C VAL A 15 -17.76 -17.76 24.17
N GLU A 16 -18.83 -17.75 23.36
CA GLU A 16 -18.74 -17.75 21.90
C GLU A 16 -18.22 -16.40 21.36
N GLN A 17 -18.53 -15.31 22.04
CA GLN A 17 -18.01 -13.97 21.76
C GLN A 17 -16.54 -13.77 22.18
N GLU A 18 -16.06 -14.53 23.17
CA GLU A 18 -14.67 -14.51 23.64
C GLU A 18 -13.72 -15.36 22.75
N CYS A 19 -14.25 -16.44 22.16
CA CYS A 19 -13.50 -17.37 21.30
C CYS A 19 -13.23 -16.81 19.89
N CYS A 20 -14.11 -15.93 19.41
CA CYS A 20 -14.02 -15.36 18.07
C CYS A 20 -13.25 -14.03 18.07
N THR A 21 -12.68 -13.64 16.93
CA THR A 21 -11.95 -12.38 16.74
C THR A 21 -12.81 -11.13 17.00
N GLY A 22 -14.15 -11.30 17.04
CA GLY A 22 -15.10 -10.24 17.37
C GLY A 22 -15.17 -9.14 16.31
N ASP A 23 -14.51 -9.35 15.16
CA ASP A 23 -14.35 -8.39 14.07
C ASP A 23 -15.32 -8.56 12.91
N GLY A 24 -16.26 -9.49 13.06
CA GLY A 24 -17.23 -9.83 12.02
C GLY A 24 -16.60 -10.55 10.82
N THR A 25 -15.34 -10.96 10.91
CA THR A 25 -14.76 -11.85 9.90
C THR A 25 -15.40 -13.22 10.02
N VAL A 26 -15.87 -13.73 8.88
CA VAL A 26 -16.51 -15.02 8.77
C VAL A 26 -15.82 -15.85 7.71
N ASP A 27 -15.77 -17.16 7.90
CA ASP A 27 -15.29 -18.09 6.90
C ASP A 27 -16.25 -18.16 5.69
N HIS A 28 -15.86 -18.91 4.67
CA HIS A 28 -16.67 -19.12 3.47
C HIS A 28 -18.07 -19.70 3.77
N HIS A 29 -18.28 -20.29 4.94
CA HIS A 29 -19.55 -20.82 5.39
C HIS A 29 -20.31 -19.88 6.34
N GLY A 30 -19.84 -18.64 6.51
CA GLY A 30 -20.45 -17.64 7.37
C GLY A 30 -20.18 -17.82 8.86
N ARG A 31 -19.22 -18.68 9.24
CA ARG A 31 -18.86 -18.91 10.66
C ARG A 31 -17.80 -17.93 11.12
N PRO A 32 -17.91 -17.36 12.33
CA PRO A 32 -16.98 -16.34 12.83
C PRO A 32 -15.55 -16.88 12.99
N ALA A 33 -14.54 -16.04 12.70
CA ALA A 33 -13.14 -16.43 12.79
C ALA A 33 -12.69 -16.64 14.25
N ILE A 34 -11.96 -17.72 14.50
CA ILE A 34 -11.53 -18.15 15.84
C ILE A 34 -10.20 -17.49 16.20
N ARG A 35 -10.17 -16.74 17.31
CA ARG A 35 -9.01 -15.94 17.77
C ARG A 35 -7.77 -16.78 18.09
N GLU A 36 -7.96 -18.01 18.57
CA GLU A 36 -6.85 -18.91 18.94
C GLU A 36 -6.15 -19.55 17.73
N GLN A 37 -6.81 -19.56 16.57
CA GLN A 37 -6.32 -20.18 15.33
C GLN A 37 -5.75 -19.15 14.34
N THR A 38 -6.07 -17.86 14.54
CA THR A 38 -5.59 -16.76 13.71
C THR A 38 -4.31 -16.14 14.31
N GLY A 39 -3.30 -15.85 13.46
CA GLY A 39 -2.14 -15.04 13.85
C GLY A 39 -0.90 -15.75 14.39
N LYS A 40 -0.85 -17.10 14.47
CA LYS A 40 0.35 -17.84 14.88
C LYS A 40 1.38 -17.96 13.73
N TRP A 41 2.00 -16.85 13.34
CA TRP A 41 3.02 -16.77 12.28
C TRP A 41 4.43 -17.22 12.71
N VAL A 42 4.53 -18.19 13.63
CA VAL A 42 5.82 -18.65 14.19
C VAL A 42 6.76 -19.15 13.10
N ALA A 43 6.23 -19.85 12.09
CA ALA A 43 7.00 -20.27 10.92
C ALA A 43 7.58 -19.08 10.14
N GLY A 44 6.83 -17.98 10.01
CA GLY A 44 7.32 -16.77 9.34
C GLY A 44 8.47 -16.09 10.08
N ILE A 45 8.38 -16.02 11.41
CA ILE A 45 9.45 -15.46 12.25
C ILE A 45 10.72 -16.32 12.16
N VAL A 46 10.58 -17.65 12.20
CA VAL A 46 11.70 -18.59 12.08
C VAL A 46 12.37 -18.51 10.70
N ILE A 47 11.59 -18.38 9.64
CA ILE A 47 12.11 -18.23 8.26
C ILE A 47 12.86 -16.90 8.11
N LEU A 48 12.30 -15.79 8.60
CA LEU A 48 12.96 -14.47 8.57
C LEU A 48 14.31 -14.49 9.31
N LEU A 49 14.35 -15.07 10.51
CA LEU A 49 15.59 -15.20 11.29
C LEU A 49 16.62 -16.12 10.61
N ALA A 50 16.18 -17.22 9.99
CA ALA A 50 17.06 -18.12 9.26
C ALA A 50 17.68 -17.43 8.04
N THR A 51 16.91 -16.63 7.29
CA THR A 51 17.41 -15.88 6.13
C THR A 51 18.46 -14.82 6.48
N GLN A 52 18.45 -14.30 7.71
CA GLN A 52 19.44 -13.31 8.19
C GLN A 52 20.81 -13.92 8.54
N LEU A 53 20.86 -15.22 8.83
CA LEU A 53 22.11 -15.94 9.11
C LEU A 53 22.89 -16.30 7.83
N PHE A 54 22.18 -16.46 6.72
CA PHE A 54 22.77 -16.86 5.42
C PHE A 54 22.98 -15.68 4.46
N LEU A 55 22.90 -14.45 4.98
CA LEU A 55 22.90 -13.27 4.14
C LEU A 55 24.20 -13.17 3.33
N LEU A 56 24.03 -13.32 2.01
CA LEU A 56 25.09 -13.38 1.01
C LEU A 56 26.02 -12.19 1.20
N LYS A 57 27.30 -12.47 1.40
CA LYS A 57 28.36 -11.47 1.31
C LYS A 57 28.89 -11.52 -0.12
N PRO A 58 28.39 -10.69 -1.07
CA PRO A 58 29.06 -10.56 -2.36
C PRO A 58 30.44 -9.97 -2.07
N ARG A 59 31.50 -10.75 -2.26
CA ARG A 59 32.88 -10.27 -2.17
C ARG A 59 33.41 -10.12 -3.59
N GLY A 60 33.65 -8.87 -4.01
CA GLY A 60 34.52 -8.54 -5.14
C GLY A 60 33.99 -8.85 -6.54
N CYS A 61 32.69 -8.65 -6.79
CA CYS A 61 32.13 -8.68 -8.14
C CYS A 61 31.07 -7.57 -8.28
N GLY A 62 30.87 -7.04 -9.49
CA GLY A 62 29.97 -5.89 -9.73
C GLY A 62 30.66 -4.74 -10.45
N ASP A 63 31.98 -4.62 -10.36
CA ASP A 63 32.77 -3.75 -11.22
C ASP A 63 32.68 -4.36 -12.62
N GLU A 64 32.18 -3.64 -13.64
CA GLU A 64 31.85 -4.08 -15.02
C GLU A 64 32.83 -5.08 -15.72
N THR A 65 34.02 -5.27 -15.17
CA THR A 65 35.10 -6.17 -15.56
C THR A 65 35.00 -7.59 -14.99
N THR A 66 34.29 -7.81 -13.86
CA THR A 66 34.29 -9.08 -13.13
C THR A 66 32.91 -9.72 -13.12
N GLN A 67 32.74 -10.80 -13.88
CA GLN A 67 31.48 -11.51 -13.97
C GLN A 67 31.16 -12.23 -12.66
N CYS A 68 30.06 -11.83 -12.00
CA CYS A 68 29.62 -12.45 -10.76
C CYS A 68 29.26 -13.94 -10.95
N ARG A 69 29.56 -14.75 -9.94
CA ARG A 69 29.18 -16.17 -9.90
C ARG A 69 27.65 -16.29 -9.90
N THR A 70 27.12 -17.25 -10.67
CA THR A 70 25.70 -17.61 -10.64
C THR A 70 25.34 -18.14 -9.24
N GLN A 71 24.36 -17.51 -8.60
CA GLN A 71 23.91 -17.85 -7.25
C GLN A 71 23.26 -19.23 -7.20
N SER A 72 23.30 -19.89 -6.05
CA SER A 72 22.65 -21.19 -5.89
C SER A 72 21.13 -21.03 -5.82
N SER A 73 20.36 -21.97 -6.39
CA SER A 73 18.89 -21.89 -6.42
C SER A 73 18.26 -21.79 -5.03
N TRP A 74 18.89 -22.37 -4.00
CA TRP A 74 18.40 -22.31 -2.62
C TRP A 74 18.62 -20.93 -1.99
N GLU A 75 19.75 -20.26 -2.28
CA GLU A 75 20.05 -18.90 -1.83
C GLU A 75 19.04 -17.91 -2.41
N LEU A 76 18.78 -18.05 -3.72
CA LEU A 76 17.79 -17.25 -4.43
C LEU A 76 16.36 -17.48 -3.89
N SER A 77 16.01 -18.74 -3.61
CA SER A 77 14.69 -19.07 -3.06
C SER A 77 14.50 -18.50 -1.65
N LEU A 78 15.51 -18.62 -0.78
CA LEU A 78 15.49 -18.02 0.55
C LEU A 78 15.38 -16.50 0.49
N PHE A 79 16.11 -15.86 -0.42
CA PHE A 79 16.02 -14.42 -0.65
C PHE A 79 14.60 -14.00 -1.06
N TYR A 80 13.98 -14.65 -2.05
CA TYR A 80 12.61 -14.33 -2.47
C TYR A 80 11.60 -14.54 -1.35
N VAL A 81 11.68 -15.65 -0.61
CA VAL A 81 10.78 -15.91 0.53
C VAL A 81 10.92 -14.81 1.59
N SER A 82 12.15 -14.35 1.88
CA SER A 82 12.37 -13.28 2.85
C SER A 82 11.73 -11.96 2.45
N ILE A 83 11.92 -11.51 1.20
CA ILE A 83 11.36 -10.23 0.74
C ILE A 83 9.83 -10.28 0.61
N TYR A 84 9.26 -11.42 0.22
CA TYR A 84 7.80 -11.59 0.18
C TYR A 84 7.19 -11.58 1.57
N MET A 85 7.87 -12.12 2.59
CA MET A 85 7.40 -12.06 3.97
C MET A 85 7.49 -10.63 4.53
N ILE A 86 8.53 -9.88 4.20
CA ILE A 86 8.62 -8.45 4.53
C ILE A 86 7.46 -7.68 3.88
N ALA A 87 7.20 -7.94 2.59
CA ALA A 87 6.08 -7.32 1.86
C ALA A 87 4.72 -7.64 2.49
N LEU A 88 4.49 -8.89 2.89
CA LEU A 88 3.27 -9.31 3.59
C LEU A 88 3.12 -8.60 4.94
N GLY A 89 4.21 -8.48 5.69
CA GLY A 89 4.24 -7.73 6.95
C GLY A 89 3.88 -6.26 6.77
N ASN A 90 4.55 -5.57 5.84
CA ASN A 90 4.29 -4.17 5.51
C ASN A 90 2.84 -3.95 5.05
N GLY A 91 2.32 -4.82 4.17
CA GLY A 91 0.94 -4.74 3.69
C GLY A 91 -0.11 -4.90 4.79
N GLY A 92 0.24 -5.59 5.89
CA GLY A 92 -0.64 -5.76 7.05
C GLY A 92 -0.62 -4.59 8.03
N TYR A 93 0.56 -4.16 8.50
CA TYR A 93 0.62 -3.16 9.58
C TYR A 93 0.47 -1.72 9.08
N GLN A 94 1.03 -1.40 7.90
CA GLN A 94 1.14 -0.02 7.42
C GLN A 94 -0.22 0.70 7.27
N PRO A 95 -1.28 0.10 6.70
CA PRO A 95 -2.59 0.78 6.63
C PRO A 95 -3.30 0.87 7.98
N ASN A 96 -2.95 0.00 8.94
CA ASN A 96 -3.67 -0.15 10.20
C ASN A 96 -3.07 0.66 11.35
N ILE A 97 -1.78 1.01 11.31
CA ILE A 97 -1.13 1.71 12.43
C ILE A 97 -1.62 3.15 12.59
N ALA A 98 -1.84 3.85 11.49
CA ALA A 98 -2.31 5.23 11.51
C ALA A 98 -3.78 5.31 11.96
N THR A 99 -4.62 4.40 11.47
CA THR A 99 -6.04 4.31 11.88
C THR A 99 -6.15 3.90 13.34
N PHE A 100 -5.40 2.88 13.78
CA PHE A 100 -5.37 2.46 15.18
C PHE A 100 -4.92 3.57 16.13
N GLY A 101 -3.93 4.38 15.73
CA GLY A 101 -3.50 5.55 16.50
C GLY A 101 -4.55 6.66 16.54
N ALA A 102 -5.23 6.91 15.41
CA ALA A 102 -6.32 7.89 15.33
C ALA A 102 -7.52 7.49 16.20
N ASP A 103 -7.79 6.20 16.31
CA ASP A 103 -8.84 5.60 17.14
C ASP A 103 -8.60 5.76 18.65
N GLN A 104 -7.40 6.19 19.06
CA GLN A 104 -7.15 6.44 20.49
C GLN A 104 -7.73 7.77 20.99
N PHE A 105 -8.23 8.63 20.10
CA PHE A 105 -8.75 9.96 20.43
C PHE A 105 -10.23 10.07 20.06
N ASP A 106 -11.04 10.57 21.00
CA ASP A 106 -12.45 10.89 20.74
C ASP A 106 -12.57 12.23 19.99
N GLU A 107 -13.26 12.23 18.84
CA GLU A 107 -13.46 13.46 18.05
C GLU A 107 -14.56 14.35 18.62
N GLU A 108 -15.46 13.80 19.44
CA GLU A 108 -16.57 14.55 20.04
C GLU A 108 -16.10 15.41 21.23
N ASP A 109 -14.95 15.09 21.83
CA ASP A 109 -14.31 15.89 22.88
C ASP A 109 -13.36 16.92 22.25
N ALA A 110 -13.59 18.21 22.54
CA ALA A 110 -12.80 19.31 22.00
C ALA A 110 -11.30 19.24 22.37
N HIS A 111 -10.95 18.69 23.53
CA HIS A 111 -9.56 18.55 23.96
C HIS A 111 -8.86 17.33 23.31
N GLU A 112 -9.57 16.21 23.19
CA GLU A 112 -9.04 15.02 22.51
C GLU A 112 -8.95 15.21 20.98
N GLY A 113 -9.90 15.92 20.38
CA GLY A 113 -9.87 16.29 18.97
C GLY A 113 -8.62 17.11 18.59
N HIS A 114 -8.26 18.10 19.41
CA HIS A 114 -7.01 18.85 19.20
C HIS A 114 -5.76 17.96 19.38
N SER A 115 -5.80 17.04 20.34
CA SER A 115 -4.72 16.08 20.59
C SER A 115 -4.52 15.10 19.42
N LYS A 116 -5.59 14.71 18.74
CA LYS A 116 -5.56 13.86 17.52
C LYS A 116 -4.81 14.54 16.38
N VAL A 117 -5.05 15.83 16.15
CA VAL A 117 -4.35 16.62 15.12
C VAL A 117 -2.86 16.72 15.44
N ALA A 118 -2.51 16.93 16.71
CA ALA A 118 -1.12 16.93 17.15
C ALA A 118 -0.46 15.55 16.96
N PHE A 119 -1.16 14.46 17.28
CA PHE A 119 -0.69 13.08 17.03
C PHE A 119 -0.31 12.88 15.56
N PHE A 120 -1.20 13.21 14.62
CA PHE A 120 -0.89 13.10 13.19
C PHE A 120 0.31 13.96 12.79
N SER A 121 0.44 15.17 13.33
CA SER A 121 1.56 16.06 13.03
C SER A 121 2.90 15.43 13.47
N TYR A 122 2.97 14.86 14.67
CA TYR A 122 4.17 14.14 15.15
C TYR A 122 4.42 12.85 14.38
N PHE A 123 3.36 12.10 14.03
CA PHE A 123 3.45 10.88 13.23
C PHE A 123 4.07 11.15 11.86
N TYR A 124 3.58 12.17 11.14
CA TYR A 124 4.14 12.55 9.84
C TYR A 124 5.55 13.12 9.96
N LEU A 125 5.86 13.90 11.02
CA LEU A 125 7.22 14.37 11.25
C LEU A 125 8.19 13.20 11.46
N ALA A 126 7.80 12.22 12.28
CA ALA A 126 8.61 11.03 12.55
C ALA A 126 8.82 10.19 11.27
N LEU A 127 7.79 10.03 10.44
CA LEU A 127 7.90 9.34 9.15
C LEU A 127 8.89 10.04 8.19
N ASN A 128 8.79 11.36 8.06
CA ASN A 128 9.69 12.12 7.19
C ASN A 128 11.14 12.08 7.68
N LEU A 129 11.35 12.24 8.99
CA LEU A 129 12.69 12.13 9.59
C LEU A 129 13.27 10.72 9.45
N GLY A 130 12.45 9.69 9.67
CA GLY A 130 12.84 8.29 9.49
C GLY A 130 13.21 7.98 8.04
N SER A 131 12.45 8.50 7.07
CA SER A 131 12.74 8.36 5.64
C SER A 131 14.07 9.03 5.25
N LEU A 132 14.31 10.25 5.72
CA LEU A 132 15.59 10.94 5.52
C LEU A 132 16.77 10.15 6.14
N PHE A 133 16.60 9.63 7.36
CA PHE A 133 17.61 8.80 8.01
C PHE A 133 17.88 7.51 7.21
N SER A 134 16.83 6.85 6.72
CA SER A 134 16.93 5.63 5.91
C SER A 134 17.70 5.90 4.61
N ASN A 135 17.27 6.89 3.84
CA ASN A 135 17.85 7.17 2.51
C ASN A 135 19.30 7.68 2.57
N THR A 136 19.75 8.18 3.72
CA THR A 136 21.11 8.68 3.90
C THR A 136 22.01 7.65 4.57
N ILE A 137 21.70 7.25 5.81
CA ILE A 137 22.58 6.41 6.63
C ILE A 137 22.47 4.94 6.23
N LEU A 138 21.26 4.41 6.03
CA LEU A 138 21.12 3.02 5.56
C LEU A 138 21.57 2.90 4.10
N GLY A 139 21.22 3.88 3.24
CA GLY A 139 21.74 3.95 1.87
C GLY A 139 23.27 3.96 1.81
N TYR A 140 23.95 4.65 2.73
CA TYR A 140 25.41 4.61 2.81
C TYR A 140 25.96 3.22 3.20
N PHE A 141 25.30 2.51 4.13
CA PHE A 141 25.71 1.14 4.48
C PHE A 141 25.48 0.14 3.35
N GLU A 142 24.45 0.35 2.54
CA GLU A 142 24.14 -0.44 1.34
C GLU A 142 25.24 -0.24 0.28
N ASP A 143 25.57 1.02 -0.04
CA ASP A 143 26.58 1.37 -1.05
C ASP A 143 28.00 0.92 -0.68
N GLU A 144 28.37 0.96 0.61
CA GLU A 144 29.68 0.45 1.10
C GLU A 144 29.73 -1.09 1.21
N GLY A 145 28.64 -1.79 0.84
CA GLY A 145 28.61 -3.24 0.84
C GLY A 145 28.42 -3.86 2.23
N ILE A 146 27.95 -3.09 3.22
CA ILE A 146 27.77 -3.51 4.62
C ILE A 146 26.28 -3.79 4.93
N TRP A 147 25.60 -4.43 3.99
CA TRP A 147 24.16 -4.77 4.01
C TRP A 147 23.68 -5.43 5.31
N VAL A 148 24.49 -6.34 5.87
CA VAL A 148 24.14 -7.10 7.09
C VAL A 148 23.87 -6.17 8.28
N LEU A 149 24.68 -5.12 8.46
CA LEU A 149 24.48 -4.17 9.56
C LEU A 149 23.18 -3.36 9.37
N GLY A 150 22.88 -2.96 8.13
CA GLY A 150 21.62 -2.27 7.80
C GLY A 150 20.40 -3.13 8.14
N PHE A 151 20.40 -4.41 7.74
CA PHE A 151 19.30 -5.32 8.07
C PHE A 151 19.15 -5.57 9.57
N TRP A 152 20.24 -5.72 10.31
CA TRP A 152 20.18 -5.86 11.78
C TRP A 152 19.68 -4.60 12.47
N ALA A 153 20.10 -3.41 12.00
CA ALA A 153 19.61 -2.13 12.53
C ALA A 153 18.09 -2.00 12.34
N SER A 154 17.58 -2.30 11.14
CA SER A 154 16.15 -2.28 10.83
C SER A 154 15.35 -3.34 11.60
N THR A 155 15.92 -4.51 11.80
CA THR A 155 15.27 -5.59 12.58
C THR A 155 15.21 -5.23 14.06
N GLY A 156 16.30 -4.69 14.61
CA GLY A 156 16.36 -4.23 15.98
C GLY A 156 15.36 -3.10 16.26
N SER A 157 15.23 -2.15 15.35
CA SER A 157 14.24 -1.06 15.48
C SER A 157 12.80 -1.58 15.39
N ALA A 158 12.50 -2.49 14.46
CA ALA A 158 11.18 -3.12 14.35
C ALA A 158 10.82 -3.93 15.61
N PHE A 159 11.78 -4.68 16.16
CA PHE A 159 11.57 -5.45 17.39
C PHE A 159 11.35 -4.54 18.61
N ALA A 160 12.12 -3.46 18.73
CA ALA A 160 11.92 -2.46 19.78
C ALA A 160 10.53 -1.80 19.66
N ALA A 161 10.11 -1.45 18.43
CA ALA A 161 8.77 -0.92 18.17
C ALA A 161 7.67 -1.91 18.55
N LEU A 162 7.85 -3.20 18.25
CA LEU A 162 6.92 -4.25 18.64
C LEU A 162 6.81 -4.38 20.17
N ILE A 163 7.93 -4.36 20.90
CA ILE A 163 7.93 -4.39 22.37
C ILE A 163 7.17 -3.19 22.93
N LEU A 164 7.41 -1.98 22.42
CA LEU A 164 6.71 -0.77 22.85
C LEU A 164 5.21 -0.85 22.57
N PHE A 165 4.83 -1.35 21.39
CA PHE A 165 3.44 -1.54 21.00
C PHE A 165 2.72 -2.57 21.91
N LEU A 166 3.35 -3.72 22.15
CA LEU A 166 2.79 -4.76 23.03
C LEU A 166 2.76 -4.31 24.50
N GLY A 167 3.72 -3.51 24.94
CA GLY A 167 3.71 -2.90 26.27
C GLY A 167 2.51 -1.98 26.49
N GLY A 168 2.00 -1.36 25.43
CA GLY A 168 0.82 -0.50 25.43
C GLY A 168 -0.52 -1.24 25.39
N THR A 169 -0.57 -2.55 25.12
CA THR A 169 -1.82 -3.27 24.79
C THR A 169 -2.92 -3.12 25.84
N LYS A 170 -2.58 -3.04 27.13
CA LYS A 170 -3.57 -2.87 28.21
C LYS A 170 -4.19 -1.47 28.28
N ARG A 171 -3.58 -0.47 27.63
CA ARG A 171 -4.00 0.94 27.66
C ARG A 171 -4.78 1.36 26.42
N TYR A 172 -4.76 0.56 25.36
CA TYR A 172 -5.40 0.92 24.10
C TYR A 172 -6.93 0.83 24.18
N ARG A 173 -7.60 1.83 23.61
CA ARG A 173 -9.04 1.80 23.34
C ARG A 173 -9.27 0.95 22.10
N HIS A 174 -10.18 -0.01 22.21
CA HIS A 174 -10.53 -0.91 21.11
C HIS A 174 -11.98 -0.64 20.69
N PHE A 175 -12.18 -0.33 19.41
CA PHE A 175 -13.51 -0.19 18.84
C PHE A 175 -14.08 -1.53 18.39
N LYS A 176 -15.40 -1.67 18.55
CA LYS A 176 -16.12 -2.82 18.01
C LYS A 176 -16.12 -2.72 16.47
N PRO A 177 -15.67 -3.75 15.75
CA PRO A 177 -15.60 -3.68 14.30
C PRO A 177 -16.98 -3.50 13.68
N ARG A 178 -17.08 -2.51 12.77
CA ARG A 178 -18.24 -2.32 11.90
C ARG A 178 -18.00 -3.18 10.67
N GLY A 179 -18.96 -4.06 10.33
CA GLY A 179 -18.77 -5.16 9.38
C GLY A 179 -18.12 -4.83 8.02
N ASN A 180 -17.68 -5.86 7.30
CA ASN A 180 -16.77 -5.75 6.15
C ASN A 180 -17.35 -4.94 4.96
N PRO A 181 -16.74 -3.79 4.58
CA PRO A 181 -17.13 -3.01 3.40
C PRO A 181 -17.02 -3.80 2.09
N LEU A 182 -16.04 -4.68 1.94
CA LEU A 182 -15.88 -5.51 0.74
C LEU A 182 -17.01 -6.51 0.58
N SER A 183 -17.43 -7.14 1.69
CA SER A 183 -18.58 -8.05 1.67
C SER A 183 -19.85 -7.34 1.21
N ARG A 184 -20.06 -6.08 1.64
CA ARG A 184 -21.20 -5.26 1.20
C ARG A 184 -21.11 -4.90 -0.29
N PHE A 185 -19.92 -4.57 -0.77
CA PHE A 185 -19.67 -4.29 -2.18
C PHE A 185 -19.99 -5.51 -3.07
N PHE A 186 -19.43 -6.68 -2.73
CA PHE A 186 -19.68 -7.91 -3.48
C PHE A 186 -21.13 -8.40 -3.38
N GLN A 187 -21.81 -8.17 -2.25
CA GLN A 187 -23.23 -8.49 -2.10
C GLN A 187 -24.10 -7.75 -3.14
N VAL A 188 -23.84 -6.47 -3.38
CA VAL A 188 -24.59 -5.70 -4.40
C VAL A 188 -24.30 -6.20 -5.80
N ILE A 189 -23.04 -6.53 -6.12
CA ILE A 189 -22.67 -7.08 -7.43
C ILE A 189 -23.35 -8.43 -7.65
N VAL A 190 -23.28 -9.33 -6.67
CA VAL A 190 -23.91 -10.67 -6.77
C VAL A 190 -25.43 -10.55 -6.87
N ALA A 191 -26.06 -9.66 -6.10
CA ALA A 191 -27.50 -9.41 -6.17
C ALA A 191 -27.89 -8.88 -7.56
N ALA A 192 -27.15 -7.90 -8.11
CA ALA A 192 -27.40 -7.35 -9.43
C ALA A 192 -27.19 -8.36 -10.57
N CYS A 193 -26.11 -9.16 -10.53
CA CYS A 193 -25.85 -10.21 -11.52
C CYS A 193 -26.94 -11.29 -11.50
N LYS A 194 -27.40 -11.70 -10.32
CA LYS A 194 -28.49 -12.68 -10.19
C LYS A 194 -29.85 -12.12 -10.61
N GLU A 195 -30.07 -10.82 -10.51
CA GLU A 195 -31.29 -10.18 -11.02
C GLU A 195 -31.30 -10.13 -12.55
N LEU A 196 -30.13 -9.93 -13.17
CA LEU A 196 -29.96 -10.02 -14.63
C LEU A 196 -30.17 -11.44 -15.19
N GLU A 197 -29.95 -12.48 -14.37
CA GLU A 197 -30.13 -13.90 -14.76
C GLU A 197 -31.54 -14.46 -14.46
N SER A 198 -32.35 -13.78 -13.65
CA SER A 198 -33.55 -14.35 -13.02
C SER A 198 -34.86 -13.74 -13.54
N GLU A 199 -35.24 -14.04 -14.79
CA GLU A 199 -36.65 -13.86 -15.22
C GLU A 199 -37.58 -14.97 -14.71
N ASN A 200 -37.08 -16.14 -14.27
CA ASN A 200 -37.93 -17.28 -13.86
C ASN A 200 -37.30 -18.21 -12.79
N ALA A 201 -37.11 -17.75 -11.55
CA ALA A 201 -36.66 -18.63 -10.46
C ALA A 201 -37.44 -18.43 -9.14
N ILE A 202 -37.90 -19.56 -8.58
CA ILE A 202 -38.69 -19.69 -7.35
C ILE A 202 -37.94 -19.08 -6.14
N PHE A 203 -38.69 -18.41 -5.26
CA PHE A 203 -38.18 -17.69 -4.10
C PHE A 203 -37.58 -18.61 -3.01
N GLU A 204 -36.28 -18.90 -3.09
CA GLU A 204 -35.49 -19.26 -1.91
C GLU A 204 -34.96 -18.01 -1.20
N TYR A 205 -35.16 -17.94 0.12
CA TYR A 205 -34.65 -16.87 0.97
C TYR A 205 -33.11 -16.95 1.05
N ASN A 206 -32.42 -16.01 0.39
CA ASN A 206 -30.97 -15.91 0.43
C ASN A 206 -30.55 -14.53 0.97
N PRO A 207 -29.82 -14.46 2.11
CA PRO A 207 -29.38 -13.19 2.72
C PRO A 207 -28.59 -12.28 1.77
N TRP A 208 -27.92 -12.87 0.78
CA TRP A 208 -27.12 -12.14 -0.22
C TRP A 208 -27.96 -11.44 -1.31
N ARG A 209 -29.29 -11.61 -1.33
CA ARG A 209 -30.17 -10.96 -2.33
C ARG A 209 -30.79 -9.65 -1.84
N LEU A 210 -30.86 -9.40 -0.53
CA LEU A 210 -31.44 -8.15 0.00
C LEU A 210 -30.33 -7.10 0.23
N CYS A 211 -30.37 -6.02 -0.55
CA CYS A 211 -29.45 -4.88 -0.39
C CYS A 211 -30.23 -3.60 -0.05
N PRO A 212 -29.89 -2.88 1.04
CA PRO A 212 -30.41 -1.55 1.30
C PRO A 212 -30.10 -0.59 0.14
N ILE A 213 -31.02 0.33 -0.16
CA ILE A 213 -30.85 1.33 -1.23
C ILE A 213 -29.57 2.17 -1.03
N ALA A 214 -29.23 2.51 0.22
CA ALA A 214 -28.00 3.22 0.56
C ALA A 214 -26.74 2.46 0.11
N GLN A 215 -26.71 1.13 0.32
CA GLN A 215 -25.59 0.27 -0.09
C GLN A 215 -25.46 0.21 -1.62
N VAL A 216 -26.58 0.22 -2.34
CA VAL A 216 -26.59 0.26 -3.81
C VAL A 216 -26.06 1.59 -4.33
N GLU A 217 -26.46 2.72 -3.74
CA GLU A 217 -25.96 4.04 -4.15
C GLU A 217 -24.46 4.24 -3.82
N GLU A 218 -23.97 3.70 -2.69
CA GLU A 218 -22.53 3.67 -2.37
C GLU A 218 -21.73 2.91 -3.44
N VAL A 219 -22.20 1.72 -3.86
CA VAL A 219 -21.55 0.93 -4.90
C VAL A 219 -21.58 1.63 -6.26
N LYS A 220 -22.70 2.26 -6.63
CA LYS A 220 -22.79 3.07 -7.86
C LYS A 220 -21.78 4.23 -7.83
N CYS A 221 -21.60 4.88 -6.69
CA CYS A 221 -20.60 5.95 -6.54
C CYS A 221 -19.18 5.42 -6.77
N ILE A 222 -18.84 4.28 -6.16
CA ILE A 222 -17.56 3.60 -6.36
C ILE A 222 -17.34 3.23 -7.83
N LEU A 223 -18.34 2.63 -8.49
CA LEU A 223 -18.24 2.24 -9.90
C LEU A 223 -18.01 3.46 -10.83
N ARG A 224 -18.57 4.62 -10.50
CA ARG A 224 -18.30 5.87 -11.24
C ARG A 224 -16.88 6.40 -11.05
N LEU A 225 -16.21 6.04 -9.96
CA LEU A 225 -14.80 6.40 -9.72
C LEU A 225 -13.82 5.46 -10.43
N LEU A 226 -14.24 4.27 -10.87
CA LEU A 226 -13.36 3.30 -11.52
C LEU A 226 -12.63 3.83 -12.75
N PRO A 227 -13.27 4.57 -13.69
CA PRO A 227 -12.56 5.13 -14.84
C PRO A 227 -11.45 6.12 -14.44
N ILE A 228 -11.73 6.98 -13.45
CA ILE A 228 -10.76 7.91 -12.88
C ILE A 228 -9.61 7.14 -12.22
N TRP A 229 -9.95 6.11 -11.44
CA TRP A 229 -8.98 5.25 -10.78
C TRP A 229 -8.08 4.48 -11.77
N LEU A 230 -8.62 3.98 -12.88
CA LEU A 230 -7.82 3.31 -13.90
C LEU A 230 -6.78 4.24 -14.52
N CYS A 231 -7.10 5.53 -14.71
CA CYS A 231 -6.12 6.52 -15.15
C CYS A 231 -4.96 6.63 -14.16
N THR A 232 -5.19 6.58 -12.84
CA THR A 232 -4.12 6.75 -11.83
C THR A 232 -3.07 5.62 -11.83
N ILE A 233 -3.34 4.50 -12.50
CA ILE A 233 -2.39 3.40 -12.65
C ILE A 233 -1.18 3.84 -13.48
N ILE A 234 -1.38 4.60 -14.56
CA ILE A 234 -0.26 5.05 -15.42
C ILE A 234 0.63 6.05 -14.67
N TYR A 235 0.04 6.96 -13.88
CA TYR A 235 0.78 7.82 -12.96
C TYR A 235 1.59 6.99 -11.96
N SER A 236 1.01 5.92 -11.42
CA SER A 236 1.71 5.01 -10.52
C SER A 236 2.90 4.32 -11.19
N VAL A 237 2.82 3.99 -12.49
CA VAL A 237 3.96 3.46 -13.26
C VAL A 237 5.13 4.46 -13.28
N VAL A 238 4.85 5.73 -13.57
CA VAL A 238 5.87 6.79 -13.61
C VAL A 238 6.49 6.99 -12.22
N PHE A 239 5.64 7.06 -11.19
CA PHE A 239 6.06 7.18 -9.80
C PHE A 239 7.02 6.04 -9.39
N THR A 240 6.71 4.79 -9.76
CA THR A 240 7.56 3.64 -9.39
C THR A 240 8.96 3.67 -10.00
N GLN A 241 9.19 4.41 -11.09
CA GLN A 241 10.53 4.53 -11.68
C GLN A 241 11.50 5.33 -10.82
N MET A 242 10.97 6.22 -9.97
CA MET A 242 11.78 7.05 -9.08
C MET A 242 12.56 6.22 -8.06
N ALA A 243 12.03 5.05 -7.69
CA ALA A 243 12.66 4.13 -6.76
C ALA A 243 13.64 3.14 -7.43
N SER A 244 13.63 3.03 -8.76
CA SER A 244 14.44 2.05 -9.50
C SER A 244 15.39 2.72 -10.50
N LEU A 245 14.92 3.05 -11.72
CA LEU A 245 15.75 3.56 -12.81
C LEU A 245 16.43 4.89 -12.48
N PHE A 246 15.80 5.74 -11.67
CA PHE A 246 16.43 6.98 -11.21
C PHE A 246 17.61 6.73 -10.25
N VAL A 247 17.52 5.69 -9.41
CA VAL A 247 18.60 5.30 -8.50
C VAL A 247 19.74 4.66 -9.29
N GLU A 248 19.42 3.75 -10.22
CA GLU A 248 20.40 3.15 -11.14
C GLU A 248 21.14 4.20 -11.99
N GLN A 249 20.41 5.21 -12.47
CA GLN A 249 21.02 6.35 -13.16
C GLN A 249 21.92 7.16 -12.21
N GLY A 250 21.49 7.38 -10.96
CA GLY A 250 22.29 8.02 -9.93
C GLY A 250 23.61 7.31 -9.68
N ASP A 251 23.61 5.97 -9.73
CA ASP A 251 24.80 5.15 -9.55
C ASP A 251 25.80 5.25 -10.71
N ALA A 252 25.28 5.38 -11.94
CA ALA A 252 26.09 5.64 -13.11
C ALA A 252 26.65 7.09 -13.18
N MET A 253 26.14 8.02 -12.37
CA MET A 253 26.57 9.42 -12.35
C MET A 253 27.78 9.63 -11.44
N LYS A 254 28.49 10.75 -11.63
CA LYS A 254 29.56 11.14 -10.71
C LYS A 254 28.95 11.61 -9.37
N THR A 255 29.00 10.73 -8.37
CA THR A 255 28.44 10.96 -7.02
C THR A 255 29.42 11.58 -6.01
N THR A 256 30.66 11.88 -6.43
CA THR A 256 31.70 12.42 -5.54
C THR A 256 31.74 13.95 -5.57
N ILE A 257 31.46 14.57 -4.42
CA ILE A 257 31.68 16.00 -4.20
C ILE A 257 32.88 16.16 -3.25
N SER A 258 34.00 16.63 -3.81
CA SER A 258 35.30 16.71 -3.13
C SER A 258 35.72 15.36 -2.52
N ASN A 259 35.49 15.13 -1.22
CA ASN A 259 35.84 13.90 -0.49
C ASN A 259 34.62 13.11 0.00
N PHE A 260 33.39 13.58 -0.25
CA PHE A 260 32.17 12.91 0.18
C PHE A 260 31.50 12.22 -1.02
N ARG A 261 31.24 10.92 -0.89
CA ARG A 261 30.44 10.15 -1.85
C ARG A 261 28.98 10.23 -1.42
N ILE A 262 28.14 10.78 -2.28
CA ILE A 262 26.70 10.85 -2.06
C ILE A 262 26.09 9.50 -2.47
N PRO A 263 25.33 8.83 -1.60
CA PRO A 263 24.69 7.57 -1.97
C PRO A 263 23.69 7.74 -3.12
N SER A 264 23.66 6.80 -4.06
CA SER A 264 22.77 6.85 -5.24
C SER A 264 21.29 6.86 -4.84
N ALA A 265 20.95 6.15 -3.76
CA ALA A 265 19.63 6.15 -3.13
C ALA A 265 19.15 7.55 -2.68
N SER A 266 20.08 8.49 -2.46
CA SER A 266 19.76 9.87 -2.07
C SER A 266 18.96 10.63 -3.12
N MET A 267 18.95 10.16 -4.39
CA MET A 267 18.08 10.72 -5.45
C MET A 267 16.61 10.73 -5.05
N SER A 268 16.15 9.74 -4.28
CA SER A 268 14.79 9.69 -3.71
C SER A 268 14.47 10.86 -2.76
N SER A 269 15.48 11.55 -2.21
CA SER A 269 15.28 12.72 -1.36
C SER A 269 14.67 13.90 -2.12
N PHE A 270 14.91 13.99 -3.44
CA PHE A 270 14.27 15.02 -4.26
C PHE A 270 12.75 14.84 -4.29
N ASP A 271 12.27 13.60 -4.36
CA ASP A 271 10.83 13.29 -4.29
C ASP A 271 10.25 13.69 -2.93
N ILE A 272 10.91 13.33 -1.83
CA ILE A 272 10.47 13.70 -0.47
C ILE A 272 10.34 15.22 -0.33
N LEU A 273 11.33 15.98 -0.81
CA LEU A 273 11.29 17.43 -0.77
C LEU A 273 10.18 18.00 -1.67
N SER A 274 10.00 17.43 -2.86
CA SER A 274 8.93 17.81 -3.79
C SER A 274 7.54 17.60 -3.17
N VAL A 275 7.31 16.43 -2.57
CA VAL A 275 6.07 16.10 -1.85
C VAL A 275 5.87 17.06 -0.68
N ALA A 276 6.90 17.37 0.09
CA ALA A 276 6.80 18.33 1.20
C ALA A 276 6.38 19.73 0.72
N VAL A 277 6.97 20.21 -0.38
CA VAL A 277 6.58 21.49 -1.02
C VAL A 277 5.15 21.41 -1.54
N PHE A 278 4.77 20.31 -2.19
CA PHE A 278 3.41 20.12 -2.70
C PHE A 278 2.37 20.09 -1.58
N ILE A 279 2.66 19.43 -0.45
CA ILE A 279 1.80 19.44 0.74
C ILE A 279 1.61 20.88 1.24
N PHE A 280 2.67 21.69 1.27
CA PHE A 280 2.56 23.10 1.67
C PHE A 280 1.66 23.87 0.71
N LEU A 281 1.84 23.70 -0.60
CA LEU A 281 1.00 24.33 -1.63
C LEU A 281 -0.45 23.85 -1.55
N TYR A 282 -0.66 22.55 -1.35
CA TYR A 282 -1.98 21.94 -1.20
C TYR A 282 -2.74 22.56 -0.04
N ARG A 283 -2.10 22.65 1.14
CA ARG A 283 -2.72 23.23 2.34
C ARG A 283 -2.97 24.73 2.25
N ARG A 284 -2.10 25.47 1.56
CA ARG A 284 -2.18 26.95 1.50
C ARG A 284 -3.01 27.47 0.34
N VAL A 285 -3.10 26.72 -0.75
CA VAL A 285 -3.71 27.18 -1.99
C VAL A 285 -4.89 26.28 -2.38
N ILE A 286 -4.66 24.98 -2.53
CA ILE A 286 -5.66 24.08 -3.12
C ILE A 286 -6.85 23.88 -2.19
N ASP A 287 -6.61 23.54 -0.93
CA ASP A 287 -7.66 23.26 0.04
C ASP A 287 -8.62 24.45 0.27
N PRO A 288 -8.14 25.68 0.58
CA PRO A 288 -9.03 26.83 0.73
C PRO A 288 -9.75 27.24 -0.56
N THR A 289 -9.12 27.03 -1.73
CA THR A 289 -9.72 27.40 -3.04
C THR A 289 -10.79 26.41 -3.48
N CYS A 290 -10.60 25.12 -3.20
CA CYS A 290 -11.49 24.04 -3.65
C CYS A 290 -12.49 23.57 -2.58
N GLN A 291 -12.42 24.09 -1.34
CA GLN A 291 -13.26 23.68 -0.21
C GLN A 291 -13.28 22.16 0.00
N LEU A 292 -12.13 21.50 -0.18
CA LEU A 292 -12.05 20.03 -0.21
C LEU A 292 -12.42 19.41 1.13
N GLU A 293 -12.11 20.05 2.26
CA GLU A 293 -12.59 19.62 3.57
C GLU A 293 -14.12 19.50 3.65
N PHE A 294 -14.86 20.45 3.06
CA PHE A 294 -16.33 20.43 3.06
C PHE A 294 -16.90 19.30 2.19
N PHE A 295 -16.30 19.04 1.03
CA PHE A 295 -16.69 17.91 0.17
C PHE A 295 -16.33 16.57 0.81
N ASN A 296 -15.14 16.46 1.43
CA ASN A 296 -14.70 15.27 2.15
C ASN A 296 -15.57 14.97 3.38
N ALA A 297 -16.03 16.01 4.10
CA ALA A 297 -16.96 15.84 5.22
C ALA A 297 -18.32 15.27 4.80
N LYS A 298 -18.75 15.53 3.56
CA LYS A 298 -20.00 15.01 2.97
C LYS A 298 -19.85 13.63 2.33
N ALA A 299 -18.62 13.13 2.14
CA ALA A 299 -18.39 11.83 1.55
C ALA A 299 -18.77 10.70 2.52
N PRO A 300 -19.46 9.64 2.07
CA PRO A 300 -19.76 8.47 2.89
C PRO A 300 -18.49 7.87 3.49
N ASP A 301 -18.53 7.43 4.74
CA ASP A 301 -17.33 6.88 5.41
C ASP A 301 -16.81 5.60 4.73
N GLY A 302 -17.72 4.79 4.16
CA GLY A 302 -17.36 3.64 3.33
C GLY A 302 -16.56 4.04 2.08
N LEU A 303 -16.83 5.22 1.49
CA LEU A 303 -16.13 5.74 0.32
C LEU A 303 -14.71 6.20 0.66
N LYS A 304 -14.50 6.78 1.85
CA LYS A 304 -13.17 7.24 2.31
C LYS A 304 -12.19 6.08 2.48
N SER A 305 -12.62 5.00 3.15
CA SER A 305 -11.80 3.79 3.32
C SER A 305 -11.56 3.09 1.99
N PHE A 306 -12.59 2.97 1.14
CA PHE A 306 -12.45 2.40 -0.19
C PHE A 306 -11.49 3.19 -1.08
N GLY A 307 -11.50 4.53 -1.00
CA GLY A 307 -10.58 5.40 -1.73
C GLY A 307 -9.11 5.21 -1.34
N SER A 308 -8.82 5.03 -0.05
CA SER A 308 -7.47 4.69 0.43
C SER A 308 -6.99 3.33 -0.10
N ALA A 309 -7.88 2.32 -0.10
CA ALA A 309 -7.57 1.00 -0.66
C ALA A 309 -7.32 1.05 -2.18
N LEU A 310 -8.13 1.83 -2.92
CA LEU A 310 -7.94 2.06 -4.35
C LEU A 310 -6.58 2.71 -4.63
N CYS A 311 -6.17 3.70 -3.84
CA CYS A 311 -4.85 4.34 -3.97
C CYS A 311 -3.70 3.34 -3.83
N MET A 312 -3.71 2.51 -2.78
CA MET A 312 -2.70 1.47 -2.58
C MET A 312 -2.72 0.43 -3.70
N THR A 313 -3.91 0.09 -4.20
CA THR A 313 -4.07 -0.84 -5.33
C THR A 313 -3.50 -0.25 -6.62
N SER A 314 -3.67 1.05 -6.88
CA SER A 314 -3.04 1.74 -8.02
C SER A 314 -1.53 1.65 -7.97
N ILE A 315 -0.92 1.88 -6.80
CA ILE A 315 0.53 1.77 -6.61
C ILE A 315 1.00 0.33 -6.90
N SER A 316 0.30 -0.67 -6.37
CA SER A 316 0.65 -2.08 -6.62
C SER A 316 0.51 -2.47 -8.10
N LEU A 317 -0.61 -2.14 -8.75
CA LEU A 317 -0.80 -2.38 -10.18
C LEU A 317 0.23 -1.61 -11.02
N GLY A 318 0.54 -0.39 -10.63
CA GLY A 318 1.59 0.43 -11.25
C GLY A 318 2.95 -0.28 -11.26
N ASN A 319 3.34 -0.94 -10.18
CA ASN A 319 4.59 -1.73 -10.11
C ASN A 319 4.59 -2.92 -11.09
N TYR A 320 3.48 -3.64 -11.20
CA TYR A 320 3.36 -4.75 -12.15
C TYR A 320 3.35 -4.27 -13.60
N VAL A 321 2.58 -3.22 -13.90
CA VAL A 321 2.53 -2.60 -15.23
C VAL A 321 3.88 -2.00 -15.60
N SER A 322 4.58 -1.38 -14.66
CA SER A 322 5.95 -0.88 -14.80
C SER A 322 6.92 -2.00 -15.20
N SER A 323 6.90 -3.12 -14.47
CA SER A 323 7.73 -4.29 -14.77
C SER A 323 7.43 -4.87 -16.15
N LEU A 324 6.15 -4.94 -16.51
CA LEU A 324 5.70 -5.38 -17.84
C LEU A 324 6.16 -4.41 -18.94
N LEU A 325 6.02 -3.11 -18.72
CA LEU A 325 6.41 -2.06 -19.65
C LEU A 325 7.92 -2.11 -19.93
N VAL A 326 8.76 -2.19 -18.89
CA VAL A 326 10.21 -2.36 -19.03
C VAL A 326 10.53 -3.63 -19.83
N SER A 327 9.87 -4.74 -19.54
CA SER A 327 10.09 -6.01 -20.26
C SER A 327 9.71 -5.92 -21.74
N ILE A 328 8.59 -5.27 -22.06
CA ILE A 328 8.14 -5.03 -23.44
C ILE A 328 9.14 -4.12 -24.17
N VAL A 329 9.50 -2.99 -23.56
CA VAL A 329 10.46 -2.04 -24.15
C VAL A 329 11.79 -2.73 -24.42
N MET A 330 12.29 -3.51 -23.47
CA MET A 330 13.54 -4.25 -23.66
C MET A 330 13.43 -5.26 -24.80
N LYS A 331 12.34 -6.03 -24.87
CA LYS A 331 12.12 -7.00 -25.95
C LYS A 331 12.10 -6.37 -27.34
N PHE A 332 11.53 -5.17 -27.49
CA PHE A 332 11.44 -4.48 -28.78
C PHE A 332 12.65 -3.61 -29.11
N SER A 333 13.34 -3.08 -28.11
CA SER A 333 14.50 -2.20 -28.32
C SER A 333 15.80 -2.96 -28.56
N THR A 334 15.90 -4.22 -28.13
CA THR A 334 17.05 -5.08 -28.45
C THR A 334 16.94 -5.57 -29.89
N VAL A 335 17.80 -5.07 -30.78
CA VAL A 335 17.88 -5.49 -32.19
C VAL A 335 19.29 -5.95 -32.50
N ASP A 336 19.44 -7.18 -33.02
CA ASP A 336 20.63 -7.72 -33.68
C ASP A 336 22.00 -7.33 -33.08
N ASN A 337 22.16 -7.55 -31.77
CA ASN A 337 23.35 -7.25 -30.92
C ASN A 337 23.48 -5.83 -30.37
N LEU A 338 22.53 -4.92 -30.60
CA LEU A 338 22.51 -3.64 -29.90
C LEU A 338 21.90 -3.79 -28.50
N PRO A 339 22.54 -3.18 -27.47
CA PRO A 339 21.91 -3.07 -26.16
C PRO A 339 20.58 -2.32 -26.31
N GLY A 340 19.49 -2.87 -25.75
CA GLY A 340 18.18 -2.21 -25.75
C GLY A 340 18.20 -0.86 -25.03
N TRP A 341 17.03 -0.24 -24.81
CA TRP A 341 16.99 1.09 -24.18
C TRP A 341 17.54 1.10 -22.75
N ILE A 342 17.41 -0.01 -22.00
CA ILE A 342 17.85 -0.16 -20.60
C ILE A 342 18.79 -1.39 -20.47
N PRO A 343 20.03 -1.32 -21.00
CA PRO A 343 20.99 -2.41 -20.89
C PRO A 343 21.69 -2.40 -19.53
N GLY A 344 22.38 -3.48 -19.19
CA GLY A 344 23.11 -3.58 -17.91
C GLY A 344 24.20 -2.52 -17.71
N ASN A 345 24.72 -1.92 -18.79
CA ASN A 345 25.57 -0.72 -18.71
C ASN A 345 24.81 0.47 -19.29
N LEU A 346 24.30 1.34 -18.42
CA LEU A 346 23.46 2.48 -18.80
C LEU A 346 24.14 3.43 -19.79
N ASN A 347 25.48 3.54 -19.78
CA ASN A 347 26.22 4.40 -20.72
C ASN A 347 26.12 3.95 -22.19
N ARG A 348 25.74 2.69 -22.43
CA ARG A 348 25.50 2.14 -23.77
C ARG A 348 24.02 2.15 -24.17
N GLY A 349 23.13 2.50 -23.24
CA GLY A 349 21.69 2.51 -23.43
C GLY A 349 21.15 3.84 -23.91
N HIS A 350 19.82 3.87 -24.09
CA HIS A 350 19.06 5.07 -24.41
C HIS A 350 17.91 5.22 -23.42
N LEU A 351 18.26 5.40 -22.14
CA LEU A 351 17.31 5.57 -21.04
C LEU A 351 16.43 6.81 -21.23
N ASP A 352 16.96 7.83 -21.91
CA ASP A 352 16.23 9.03 -22.33
C ASP A 352 14.97 8.69 -23.14
N ARG A 353 15.05 7.74 -24.08
CA ARG A 353 13.89 7.31 -24.89
C ARG A 353 12.81 6.67 -24.05
N PHE A 354 13.20 5.94 -23.00
CA PHE A 354 12.25 5.36 -22.06
C PHE A 354 11.55 6.45 -21.24
N TYR A 355 12.28 7.46 -20.76
CA TYR A 355 11.66 8.61 -20.09
C TYR A 355 10.74 9.42 -21.00
N PHE A 356 11.10 9.60 -22.28
CA PHE A 356 10.20 10.25 -23.25
C PHE A 356 8.92 9.44 -23.46
N LEU A 357 9.01 8.10 -23.53
CA LEU A 357 7.83 7.23 -23.60
C LEU A 357 6.94 7.38 -22.37
N LEU A 358 7.53 7.39 -21.17
CA LEU A 358 6.79 7.59 -19.92
C LEU A 358 6.14 8.97 -19.87
N GLY A 359 6.86 10.03 -20.26
CA GLY A 359 6.30 11.37 -20.36
C GLY A 359 5.15 11.45 -21.37
N TRP A 360 5.25 10.75 -22.50
CA TRP A 360 4.14 10.66 -23.46
C TRP A 360 2.93 9.92 -22.86
N LEU A 361 3.14 8.78 -22.20
CA LEU A 361 2.06 8.01 -21.56
C LEU A 361 1.33 8.85 -20.49
N ASP A 362 2.08 9.56 -19.66
CA ASP A 362 1.56 10.42 -18.59
C ASP A 362 0.75 11.61 -19.17
N ASN A 363 1.28 12.28 -20.19
CA ASN A 363 0.55 13.38 -20.86
C ASN A 363 -0.78 12.91 -21.48
N ASN A 364 -0.80 11.75 -22.14
CA ASN A 364 -2.03 11.20 -22.70
C ASN A 364 -3.03 10.78 -21.61
N GLN A 365 -2.53 10.28 -20.47
CA GLN A 365 -3.36 9.97 -19.31
C GLN A 365 -4.08 11.23 -18.80
N PHE A 366 -3.39 12.35 -18.62
CA PHE A 366 -4.04 13.60 -18.17
C PHE A 366 -5.15 14.06 -19.12
N GLY A 367 -4.94 13.92 -20.44
CA GLY A 367 -5.97 14.20 -21.44
C GLY A 367 -7.19 13.27 -21.31
N SER A 368 -6.96 11.97 -21.15
CA SER A 368 -8.05 11.00 -20.93
C SER A 368 -8.81 11.25 -19.63
N LEU A 369 -8.11 11.59 -18.54
CA LEU A 369 -8.71 11.87 -17.24
C LEU A 369 -9.60 13.11 -17.31
N TYR A 370 -9.14 14.17 -17.98
CA TYR A 370 -9.94 15.37 -18.22
C TYR A 370 -11.23 15.04 -18.98
N CYS A 371 -11.14 14.24 -20.04
CA CYS A 371 -12.29 13.80 -20.83
C CYS A 371 -13.28 12.96 -19.99
N VAL A 372 -12.78 12.01 -19.20
CA VAL A 372 -13.61 11.19 -18.29
C VAL A 372 -14.30 12.07 -17.26
N CYS A 373 -13.59 13.00 -16.64
CA CYS A 373 -14.17 13.94 -15.68
C CYS A 373 -15.28 14.79 -16.33
N GLN A 374 -15.07 15.25 -17.57
CA GLN A 374 -16.07 16.00 -18.31
C GLN A 374 -17.32 15.16 -18.62
N VAL A 375 -17.15 13.93 -19.10
CA VAL A 375 -18.28 13.01 -19.39
C VAL A 375 -19.07 12.67 -18.10
N VAL A 376 -18.37 12.47 -16.98
CA VAL A 376 -19.01 12.23 -15.68
C VAL A 376 -19.79 13.47 -15.21
N GLN A 377 -19.24 14.66 -15.38
CA GLN A 377 -19.94 15.92 -15.05
C GLN A 377 -21.17 16.15 -15.93
N GLU A 378 -21.08 15.89 -17.24
CA GLU A 378 -22.19 15.99 -18.18
C GLU A 378 -23.30 14.97 -17.86
N TYR A 379 -22.94 13.75 -17.49
CA TYR A 379 -23.90 12.72 -17.07
C TYR A 379 -24.62 13.09 -15.76
N GLU A 380 -23.92 13.63 -14.76
CA GLU A 380 -24.52 14.10 -13.50
C GLU A 380 -25.35 15.38 -13.69
N ALA A 381 -25.05 16.18 -14.71
CA ALA A 381 -25.88 17.31 -15.12
C ALA A 381 -27.16 16.85 -15.83
N TRP A 382 -27.11 15.76 -16.61
CA TRP A 382 -28.28 15.17 -17.28
C TRP A 382 -29.24 14.45 -16.33
N LYS A 383 -28.72 13.92 -15.21
CA LYS A 383 -29.50 13.17 -14.22
C LYS A 383 -30.24 14.07 -13.20
N ARG A 384 -29.79 15.32 -13.02
CA ARG A 384 -30.45 16.34 -12.22
C ARG A 384 -31.54 17.03 -13.04
#